data_AF-A0A958IDZ8-F1
#
_entry.id   AF-A0A958IDZ8-F1
#
_cell.length_a   1.000
_cell.length_b   1.000
_cell.length_c   1.000
_cell.angle_alpha   90.00
_cell.angle_beta   90.00
_cell.angle_gamma   90.00
#
_symmetry.space_group_name_H-M   'P 1'
#
loop_
_entity.id
_entity.type
_entity.pdbx_description
1 polymer ?
#
loop_
_entity_poly.entity_id
_entity_poly.type
_entity_poly.pdbx_seq_one_letter_code
_entity_poly.pdbx_strand_id
1 'polypeptide(L)'
;GRKKLKKDKQKNKDKAKHAEKHDQTRMASLEEETDSESNTETGSNPNTNTNYNINYNYNVNSNSNINVNSKSNSTDPFMSMSADSLSIEDIIRMKKYGVTTRFIDMLKSLGYKNLRVEQLVNLAKYGVSESFIKGIHDAGYKHLSVDGLAELAKYGVNLRLISELKDAGYDNLNAEELSDLAKYGVTSKFIADLKAIGYDKVSVDDLIDMTKYGVNVRLIEELKKAGYDLSPDHLSDMAKYGVSPMLIQQLRSIGYKDLTASQLTDLAKYGVSANYIQSIKDAGFTNLTVEDITDMSKYGVSANLINGLKEMGYSQISGEQIVDLAKYGVSANFIKSIRSSGYEHLSLEEMTDMAKYGVSANLIKQLKDAGYDKLSGEEITDLAKYGVNSNYINALKEAGYTNLTPGQIADMSKYGVSVQLIQNLKRHGYDNLSYEDIVDLAKYGVSSNFIQMLKENGYSNISAQGMAEMSKHGVNAQLIHAAAEYGFKKLSADQLIDMSKYGVSPKYLSGLTRAGFKNLSVEQITELAKHGVDFDYMDEIGKSGVKNLSIDDIIRLKQAGVDAEYIKRMKKNN
;
A
#
# COMPACT_ATOMS: atom_id res chain seq x y z
N GLY A 1 3.21 61.06 -30.92
CA GLY A 1 2.80 59.64 -30.96
C GLY A 1 3.90 58.69 -30.49
N ARG A 2 4.90 58.38 -31.33
CA ARG A 2 5.85 57.26 -31.11
C ARG A 2 6.84 57.40 -29.91
N LYS A 3 7.15 58.61 -29.44
CA LYS A 3 8.00 58.81 -28.24
C LYS A 3 7.24 58.59 -26.91
N LYS A 4 5.92 58.76 -26.88
CA LYS A 4 5.08 58.55 -25.68
C LYS A 4 4.88 57.04 -25.41
N LEU A 5 4.63 56.27 -26.47
CA LEU A 5 4.55 54.79 -26.44
C LEU A 5 5.84 54.08 -25.99
N LYS A 6 7.04 54.64 -26.26
CA LYS A 6 8.30 54.08 -25.77
C LYS A 6 8.52 54.32 -24.27
N LYS A 7 8.07 55.46 -23.74
CA LYS A 7 8.12 55.76 -22.29
C LYS A 7 7.15 54.90 -21.50
N ASP A 8 5.95 54.65 -22.02
CA ASP A 8 4.94 53.83 -21.34
C ASP A 8 5.31 52.33 -21.34
N LYS A 9 5.94 51.83 -22.41
CA LYS A 9 6.49 50.46 -22.45
C LYS A 9 7.64 50.25 -21.47
N GLN A 10 8.51 51.25 -21.28
CA GLN A 10 9.60 51.16 -20.30
C GLN A 10 9.06 51.17 -18.85
N LYS A 11 8.07 52.02 -18.56
CA LYS A 11 7.44 52.12 -17.24
C LYS A 11 6.68 50.85 -16.83
N ASN A 12 6.10 50.12 -17.78
CA ASN A 12 5.48 48.81 -17.53
C ASN A 12 6.51 47.68 -17.36
N LYS A 13 7.68 47.78 -18.02
CA LYS A 13 8.77 46.79 -17.85
C LYS A 13 9.45 46.91 -16.49
N ASP A 14 9.57 48.13 -15.98
CA ASP A 14 10.14 48.40 -14.64
C ASP A 14 9.16 48.03 -13.51
N LYS A 15 7.84 48.13 -13.75
CA LYS A 15 6.80 47.63 -12.82
C LYS A 15 6.74 46.09 -12.77
N ALA A 16 6.91 45.40 -13.90
CA ALA A 16 6.97 43.95 -13.95
C ALA A 16 8.19 43.39 -13.20
N LYS A 17 9.36 44.03 -13.35
CA LYS A 17 10.58 43.68 -12.60
C LYS A 17 10.46 43.92 -11.09
N HIS A 18 9.63 44.88 -10.66
CA HIS A 18 9.39 45.12 -9.23
C HIS A 18 8.40 44.11 -8.62
N ALA A 19 7.43 43.61 -9.39
CA ALA A 19 6.50 42.55 -8.97
C ALA A 19 7.21 41.19 -8.84
N GLU A 20 8.09 40.86 -9.79
CA GLU A 20 8.86 39.61 -9.80
C GLU A 20 9.87 39.54 -8.63
N LYS A 21 10.43 40.68 -8.21
CA LYS A 21 11.29 40.79 -7.02
C LYS A 21 10.50 40.69 -5.71
N HIS A 22 9.21 41.06 -5.71
CA HIS A 22 8.32 40.95 -4.55
C HIS A 22 7.81 39.52 -4.35
N ASP A 23 7.60 38.75 -5.43
CA ASP A 23 7.20 37.34 -5.37
C ASP A 23 8.38 36.40 -5.03
N GLN A 24 9.60 36.69 -5.50
CA GLN A 24 10.80 35.94 -5.08
C GLN A 24 11.14 36.15 -3.59
N THR A 25 10.85 37.32 -3.04
CA THR A 25 11.05 37.59 -1.60
C THR A 25 9.96 36.93 -0.74
N ARG A 26 8.78 36.67 -1.32
CA ARG A 26 7.63 36.03 -0.63
C ARG A 26 7.72 34.50 -0.63
N MET A 27 8.38 33.89 -1.62
CA MET A 27 8.70 32.46 -1.65
C MET A 27 9.90 32.10 -0.76
N ALA A 28 10.91 32.97 -0.64
CA ALA A 28 12.05 32.76 0.25
C ALA A 28 11.70 32.87 1.77
N SER A 29 10.52 33.41 2.11
CA SER A 29 10.07 33.54 3.51
C SER A 29 9.22 32.35 4.00
N LEU A 30 9.00 31.34 3.16
CA LEU A 30 8.21 30.14 3.45
C LEU A 30 9.04 28.85 3.47
N GLU A 31 10.35 28.94 3.21
CA GLU A 31 11.30 27.81 3.23
C GLU A 31 12.30 27.84 4.41
N GLU A 32 12.29 28.89 5.26
CA GLU A 32 13.06 28.95 6.51
C GLU A 32 12.23 28.50 7.72
N GLU A 33 11.81 27.23 7.79
CA GLU A 33 11.52 26.58 9.09
C GLU A 33 11.42 25.05 9.00
N THR A 34 12.38 24.37 8.35
CA THR A 34 12.77 22.99 8.72
C THR A 34 14.11 22.64 8.05
N ASP A 35 15.24 22.90 8.71
CA ASP A 35 16.50 22.16 8.46
C ASP A 35 17.44 22.25 9.67
N SER A 36 17.48 21.16 10.43
CA SER A 36 18.61 20.66 11.21
C SER A 36 18.28 19.17 11.38
N GLU A 37 19.00 18.19 10.87
CA GLU A 37 20.43 18.01 10.70
C GLU A 37 20.68 17.05 9.52
N SER A 38 21.73 17.28 8.72
CA SER A 38 22.25 16.28 7.79
C SER A 38 23.70 15.89 8.12
N ASN A 39 23.83 14.63 8.50
CA ASN A 39 24.84 13.63 8.13
C ASN A 39 26.25 14.06 7.68
N THR A 40 27.22 13.37 8.27
CA THR A 40 28.39 12.85 7.54
C THR A 40 28.29 11.33 7.44
N GLU A 41 28.11 10.79 6.23
CA GLU A 41 29.01 9.79 5.61
C GLU A 41 28.38 9.12 4.37
N THR A 42 29.03 9.41 3.23
CA THR A 42 29.30 8.58 2.05
C THR A 42 28.49 7.30 1.76
N GLY A 43 27.95 7.23 0.53
CA GLY A 43 28.09 6.03 -0.30
C GLY A 43 26.83 5.49 -1.00
N SER A 44 26.83 5.61 -2.33
CA SER A 44 26.25 4.66 -3.31
C SER A 44 24.76 4.76 -3.71
N ASN A 45 24.60 5.06 -5.01
CA ASN A 45 23.44 4.90 -5.90
C ASN A 45 22.75 3.50 -5.76
N PRO A 46 21.40 3.36 -5.86
CA PRO A 46 20.78 3.09 -7.18
C PRO A 46 19.31 3.56 -7.39
N ASN A 47 18.96 3.77 -8.67
CA ASN A 47 17.67 3.50 -9.35
C ASN A 47 16.40 3.29 -8.49
N THR A 48 15.41 4.18 -8.62
CA THR A 48 14.03 3.97 -8.13
C THR A 48 13.09 3.59 -9.26
N ASN A 49 12.61 2.35 -9.21
CA ASN A 49 11.42 1.86 -9.91
C ASN A 49 10.31 1.77 -8.86
N THR A 50 9.28 2.62 -8.98
CA THR A 50 8.23 2.76 -7.95
C THR A 50 7.13 1.72 -8.20
N ASN A 51 7.12 0.67 -7.39
CA ASN A 51 5.99 -0.25 -7.27
C ASN A 51 5.10 0.17 -6.10
N TYR A 52 3.85 0.53 -6.40
CA TYR A 52 2.77 0.68 -5.44
C TYR A 52 2.39 -0.69 -4.89
N ASN A 53 2.45 -0.87 -3.57
CA ASN A 53 1.69 -1.93 -2.90
C ASN A 53 1.19 -1.42 -1.54
N ILE A 54 -0.06 -0.98 -1.54
CA ILE A 54 -0.84 -0.62 -0.36
C ILE A 54 -1.46 -1.92 0.14
N ASN A 55 -1.11 -2.36 1.35
CA ASN A 55 -1.85 -3.41 2.04
C ASN A 55 -2.22 -2.92 3.44
N TYR A 56 -3.48 -2.46 3.56
CA TYR A 56 -4.14 -2.23 4.83
C TYR A 56 -4.53 -3.59 5.41
N ASN A 57 -4.06 -3.92 6.60
CA ASN A 57 -4.65 -4.98 7.40
C ASN A 57 -4.75 -4.55 8.86
N TYR A 58 -5.93 -4.05 9.21
CA TYR A 58 -6.39 -3.95 10.58
C TYR A 58 -6.68 -5.37 11.08
N ASN A 59 -6.01 -5.82 12.13
CA ASN A 59 -6.51 -6.96 12.89
C ASN A 59 -6.40 -6.68 14.39
N VAL A 60 -7.57 -6.63 15.00
CA VAL A 60 -7.83 -6.50 16.43
C VAL A 60 -7.90 -7.92 16.97
N ASN A 61 -6.98 -8.33 17.85
CA ASN A 61 -7.37 -9.21 18.94
C ASN A 61 -6.42 -9.19 20.14
N SER A 62 -7.04 -9.38 21.28
CA SER A 62 -6.57 -9.15 22.64
C SER A 62 -5.85 -10.36 23.24
N ASN A 63 -5.11 -10.07 24.33
CA ASN A 63 -4.53 -10.95 25.36
C ASN A 63 -3.19 -11.65 25.11
N SER A 64 -2.16 -11.15 25.82
CA SER A 64 -1.28 -12.03 26.59
C SER A 64 -0.58 -11.24 27.71
N ASN A 65 -0.82 -11.67 28.94
CA ASN A 65 -0.02 -11.36 30.13
C ASN A 65 1.45 -11.69 29.89
N ILE A 66 2.34 -10.72 30.03
CA ILE A 66 3.75 -10.97 30.36
C ILE A 66 4.15 -10.00 31.48
N ASN A 67 4.41 -10.61 32.64
CA ASN A 67 5.08 -10.01 33.78
C ASN A 67 6.58 -9.89 33.44
N VAL A 68 7.08 -8.66 33.27
CA VAL A 68 8.52 -8.40 33.32
C VAL A 68 8.77 -7.28 34.33
N ASN A 69 9.42 -7.68 35.41
CA ASN A 69 9.94 -6.82 36.45
C ASN A 69 11.08 -5.97 35.85
N SER A 70 10.81 -4.72 35.51
CA SER A 70 11.85 -3.70 35.34
C SER A 70 11.35 -2.38 35.92
N LYS A 71 12.06 -1.92 36.94
CA LYS A 71 11.86 -0.62 37.57
C LYS A 71 12.19 0.47 36.56
N SER A 72 11.18 1.19 36.08
CA SER A 72 11.33 2.58 35.64
C SER A 72 10.02 3.35 35.83
N ASN A 73 9.95 4.08 36.95
CA ASN A 73 9.09 5.21 37.25
C ASN A 73 7.83 5.40 36.39
N SER A 74 6.73 4.78 36.82
CA SER A 74 5.40 5.32 36.57
C SER A 74 5.16 6.49 37.53
N THR A 75 4.95 7.69 37.00
CA THR A 75 4.27 8.76 37.73
C THR A 75 3.08 9.22 36.91
N ASP A 76 1.92 9.02 37.53
CA ASP A 76 0.61 9.66 37.33
C ASP A 76 0.60 10.94 36.47
N PRO A 77 -0.29 11.09 35.46
CA PRO A 77 -0.33 12.26 34.59
C PRO A 77 -1.18 13.43 35.15
N PHE A 78 -1.26 13.57 36.48
CA PHE A 78 -1.89 14.72 37.15
C PHE A 78 -0.82 15.67 37.70
N MET A 79 -0.13 16.40 36.82
CA MET A 79 0.65 17.57 37.23
C MET A 79 -0.24 18.81 37.26
N SER A 80 -0.64 19.22 38.46
CA SER A 80 -1.04 20.59 38.73
C SER A 80 0.20 21.49 38.61
N MET A 81 0.06 22.63 37.95
CA MET A 81 1.16 23.59 37.80
C MET A 81 1.53 24.20 39.17
N SER A 82 2.61 23.72 39.80
CA SER A 82 3.41 24.56 40.68
C SER A 82 4.48 25.29 39.85
N ALA A 83 4.91 26.48 40.27
CA ALA A 83 5.93 27.26 39.56
C ALA A 83 7.30 26.58 39.50
N ASP A 84 7.49 25.45 40.21
CA ASP A 84 8.75 24.73 40.36
C ASP A 84 8.98 23.63 39.30
N SER A 85 8.07 23.44 38.33
CA SER A 85 8.12 22.37 37.32
C SER A 85 8.22 22.82 35.86
N LEU A 86 8.42 24.11 35.58
CA LEU A 86 8.58 24.63 34.21
C LEU A 86 10.05 24.56 33.76
N SER A 87 10.32 23.96 32.61
CA SER A 87 11.66 23.99 32.01
C SER A 87 12.02 25.39 31.47
N ILE A 88 13.31 25.67 31.29
CA ILE A 88 13.77 26.92 30.67
C ILE A 88 13.22 27.03 29.24
N GLU A 89 13.15 25.91 28.52
CA GLU A 89 12.58 25.80 27.18
C GLU A 89 11.09 26.16 27.17
N ASP A 90 10.31 25.73 28.16
CA ASP A 90 8.90 26.08 28.31
C ASP A 90 8.71 27.59 28.52
N ILE A 91 9.53 28.20 29.38
CA ILE A 91 9.48 29.64 29.66
C ILE A 91 9.84 30.45 28.40
N ILE A 92 10.86 30.01 27.64
CA ILE A 92 11.25 30.63 26.37
C ILE A 92 10.10 30.52 25.36
N ARG A 93 9.49 29.33 25.22
CA ARG A 93 8.36 29.10 24.30
C ARG A 93 7.16 29.96 24.68
N MET A 94 6.78 29.99 25.96
CA MET A 94 5.70 30.83 26.48
C MET A 94 5.94 32.31 26.17
N LYS A 95 7.17 32.81 26.41
CA LYS A 95 7.54 34.19 26.09
C LYS A 95 7.50 34.46 24.58
N LYS A 96 8.02 33.55 23.74
CA LYS A 96 8.03 33.66 22.27
C LYS A 96 6.62 33.87 21.71
N TYR A 97 5.63 33.16 22.23
CA TYR A 97 4.23 33.24 21.78
C TYR A 97 3.37 34.21 22.59
N GLY A 98 3.97 35.05 23.45
CA GLY A 98 3.25 36.12 24.13
C GLY A 98 2.38 35.67 25.33
N VAL A 99 2.65 34.51 25.92
CA VAL A 99 1.96 34.05 27.13
C VAL A 99 2.42 34.90 28.32
N THR A 100 1.50 35.64 28.93
CA THR A 100 1.76 36.49 30.11
C THR A 100 1.03 35.97 31.35
N THR A 101 1.46 36.38 32.55
CA THR A 101 0.74 36.07 33.80
C THR A 101 -0.70 36.59 33.75
N ARG A 102 -0.89 37.81 33.24
CA ARG A 102 -2.22 38.40 32.99
C ARG A 102 -3.09 37.54 32.06
N PHE A 103 -2.50 36.94 31.04
CA PHE A 103 -3.21 36.01 30.13
C PHE A 103 -3.65 34.73 30.84
N ILE A 104 -2.79 34.15 31.68
CA ILE A 104 -3.11 32.96 32.48
C ILE A 104 -4.20 33.28 33.51
N ASP A 105 -4.11 34.42 34.19
CA ASP A 105 -5.10 34.84 35.19
C ASP A 105 -6.45 35.15 34.56
N MET A 106 -6.46 35.72 33.35
CA MET A 106 -7.66 35.89 32.54
C MET A 106 -8.34 34.54 32.26
N LEU A 107 -7.60 33.55 31.77
CA LEU A 107 -8.14 32.20 31.50
C LEU A 107 -8.71 31.56 32.78
N LYS A 108 -8.00 31.67 33.91
CA LYS A 108 -8.49 31.19 35.22
C LYS A 108 -9.78 31.86 35.64
N SER A 109 -9.91 33.17 35.43
CA SER A 109 -11.10 33.96 35.78
C SER A 109 -12.33 33.55 34.95
N LEU A 110 -12.11 33.07 33.72
CA LEU A 110 -13.14 32.53 32.83
C LEU A 110 -13.41 31.03 33.05
N GLY A 111 -12.79 30.42 34.07
CA GLY A 111 -13.02 29.03 34.46
C GLY A 111 -12.05 28.01 33.87
N TYR A 112 -11.09 28.43 33.03
CA TYR A 112 -10.06 27.55 32.46
C TYR A 112 -8.90 27.38 33.44
N LYS A 113 -8.87 26.24 34.15
CA LYS A 113 -7.89 25.89 35.17
C LYS A 113 -7.04 24.70 34.74
N ASN A 114 -5.89 24.50 35.37
CA ASN A 114 -5.00 23.34 35.15
C ASN A 114 -4.53 23.17 33.69
N LEU A 115 -4.19 24.28 33.02
CA LEU A 115 -3.78 24.27 31.62
C LEU A 115 -2.33 23.83 31.46
N ARG A 116 -2.04 23.02 30.43
CA ARG A 116 -0.67 22.65 30.09
C ARG A 116 0.04 23.80 29.37
N VAL A 117 1.38 23.83 29.42
CA VAL A 117 2.20 24.82 28.71
C VAL A 117 1.83 24.89 27.23
N GLU A 118 1.68 23.74 26.57
CA GLU A 118 1.31 23.66 25.16
C GLU A 118 -0.05 24.31 24.86
N GLN A 119 -1.03 24.14 25.74
CA GLN A 119 -2.36 24.73 25.58
C GLN A 119 -2.29 26.26 25.72
N LEU A 120 -1.57 26.77 26.71
CA LEU A 120 -1.33 28.21 26.88
C LEU A 120 -0.63 28.81 25.67
N VAL A 121 0.39 28.12 25.16
CA VAL A 121 1.13 28.53 23.96
C VAL A 121 0.22 28.54 22.73
N ASN A 122 -0.59 27.51 22.50
CA ASN A 122 -1.48 27.44 21.35
C ASN A 122 -2.56 28.53 21.38
N LEU A 123 -3.17 28.78 22.53
CA LEU A 123 -4.14 29.87 22.71
C LEU A 123 -3.51 31.23 22.38
N ALA A 124 -2.32 31.51 22.90
CA ALA A 124 -1.63 32.77 22.65
C ALA A 124 -1.15 32.90 21.19
N LYS A 125 -0.61 31.80 20.62
CA LYS A 125 -0.17 31.71 19.22
C LYS A 125 -1.28 32.06 18.24
N TYR A 126 -2.50 31.58 18.49
CA TYR A 126 -3.66 31.86 17.62
C TYR A 126 -4.45 33.11 18.04
N GLY A 127 -3.94 33.91 18.99
CA GLY A 127 -4.53 35.20 19.33
C GLY A 127 -5.86 35.11 20.08
N VAL A 128 -6.10 34.03 20.83
CA VAL A 128 -7.30 33.88 21.66
C VAL A 128 -7.32 34.98 22.71
N SER A 129 -8.34 35.83 22.70
CA SER A 129 -8.48 36.98 23.61
C SER A 129 -9.66 36.81 24.57
N GLU A 130 -9.68 37.58 25.66
CA GLU A 130 -10.82 37.60 26.59
C GLU A 130 -12.13 37.97 25.88
N SER A 131 -12.09 38.97 24.98
CA SER A 131 -13.23 39.37 24.17
C SER A 131 -13.69 38.27 23.21
N PHE A 132 -12.74 37.51 22.66
CA PHE A 132 -13.07 36.36 21.81
C PHE A 132 -13.79 35.28 22.62
N ILE A 133 -13.24 34.86 23.76
CA ILE A 133 -13.83 33.82 24.61
C ILE A 133 -15.24 34.23 25.08
N LYS A 134 -15.39 35.46 25.60
CA LYS A 134 -16.70 35.99 26.02
C LYS A 134 -17.69 36.01 24.87
N GLY A 135 -17.26 36.48 23.70
CA GLY A 135 -18.09 36.47 22.50
C GLY A 135 -18.56 35.07 22.13
N ILE A 136 -17.66 34.09 22.12
CA ILE A 136 -18.00 32.69 21.80
C ILE A 136 -18.99 32.12 22.83
N HIS A 137 -18.83 32.45 24.11
CA HIS A 137 -19.80 32.09 25.16
C HIS A 137 -21.17 32.75 24.96
N ASP A 138 -21.19 34.04 24.61
CA ASP A 138 -22.40 34.82 24.34
C ASP A 138 -23.14 34.30 23.10
N ALA A 139 -22.40 33.79 22.11
CA ALA A 139 -22.94 33.11 20.94
C ALA A 139 -23.50 31.70 21.23
N GLY A 140 -23.36 31.20 22.46
CA GLY A 140 -23.94 29.93 22.92
C GLY A 140 -22.94 28.81 23.19
N TYR A 141 -21.66 28.98 22.87
CA TYR A 141 -20.62 27.96 23.00
C TYR A 141 -19.93 27.99 24.37
N LYS A 142 -20.71 27.79 25.44
CA LYS A 142 -20.28 28.02 26.84
C LYS A 142 -19.33 26.97 27.43
N HIS A 143 -19.17 25.81 26.77
CA HIS A 143 -18.46 24.65 27.31
C HIS A 143 -17.30 24.17 26.43
N LEU A 144 -16.76 25.04 25.58
CA LEU A 144 -15.60 24.67 24.76
C LEU A 144 -14.35 24.49 25.61
N SER A 145 -13.59 23.44 25.31
CA SER A 145 -12.23 23.25 25.81
C SER A 145 -11.31 24.36 25.30
N VAL A 146 -10.16 24.54 25.95
CA VAL A 146 -9.11 25.45 25.46
C VAL A 146 -8.61 25.04 24.07
N ASP A 147 -8.61 23.76 23.76
CA ASP A 147 -8.19 23.25 22.45
C ASP A 147 -9.22 23.63 21.37
N GLY A 148 -10.52 23.54 21.67
CA GLY A 148 -11.57 24.03 20.77
C GLY A 148 -11.56 25.55 20.58
N LEU A 149 -11.25 26.32 21.63
CA LEU A 149 -11.06 27.78 21.49
C LEU A 149 -9.84 28.12 20.61
N ALA A 150 -8.75 27.39 20.79
CA ALA A 150 -7.54 27.54 19.97
C ALA A 150 -7.83 27.19 18.51
N GLU A 151 -8.63 26.15 18.26
CA GLU A 151 -9.02 25.71 16.92
C GLU A 151 -9.91 26.73 16.20
N LEU A 152 -10.96 27.23 16.86
CA LEU A 152 -11.81 28.29 16.31
C LEU A 152 -11.00 29.53 15.94
N ALA A 153 -10.09 29.96 16.83
CA ALA A 153 -9.23 31.12 16.58
C ALA A 153 -8.22 30.86 15.46
N LYS A 154 -7.62 29.65 15.40
CA LYS A 154 -6.69 29.24 14.35
C LYS A 154 -7.29 29.36 12.96
N TYR A 155 -8.56 28.98 12.78
CA TYR A 155 -9.25 29.05 11.50
C TYR A 155 -10.01 30.37 11.27
N GLY A 156 -9.86 31.34 12.17
CA GLY A 156 -10.41 32.69 11.98
C GLY A 156 -11.92 32.81 12.21
N VAL A 157 -12.53 31.86 12.93
CA VAL A 157 -13.93 31.98 13.35
C VAL A 157 -14.07 33.24 14.20
N ASN A 158 -15.11 34.03 13.96
CA ASN A 158 -15.39 35.24 14.74
C ASN A 158 -16.91 35.43 14.90
N LEU A 159 -17.32 36.35 15.79
CA LEU A 159 -18.74 36.58 16.11
C LEU A 159 -19.56 37.01 14.91
N ARG A 160 -18.95 37.74 13.98
CA ARG A 160 -19.61 38.16 12.75
C ARG A 160 -19.93 36.92 11.91
N LEU A 161 -18.98 36.01 11.69
CA LEU A 161 -19.22 34.76 10.97
C LEU A 161 -20.33 33.93 11.64
N ILE A 162 -20.29 33.75 12.96
CA ILE A 162 -21.30 32.99 13.70
C ILE A 162 -22.69 33.61 13.56
N SER A 163 -22.80 34.94 13.73
CA SER A 163 -24.07 35.66 13.56
C SER A 163 -24.58 35.55 12.14
N GLU A 164 -23.72 35.73 11.15
CA GLU A 164 -24.13 35.68 9.75
C GLU A 164 -24.54 34.26 9.30
N LEU A 165 -23.89 33.20 9.81
CA LEU A 165 -24.31 31.81 9.58
C LEU A 165 -25.68 31.52 10.20
N LYS A 166 -25.90 32.03 11.41
CA LYS A 166 -27.20 31.95 12.10
C LYS A 166 -28.30 32.66 11.33
N ASP A 167 -28.05 33.90 10.87
CA ASP A 167 -28.99 34.67 10.06
C ASP A 167 -29.28 33.99 8.70
N ALA A 168 -28.31 33.23 8.18
CA ALA A 168 -28.48 32.40 6.99
C ALA A 168 -29.25 31.09 7.23
N GLY A 169 -29.60 30.79 8.49
CA GLY A 169 -30.40 29.63 8.89
C GLY A 169 -29.60 28.40 9.33
N TYR A 170 -28.30 28.55 9.57
CA TYR A 170 -27.43 27.50 10.12
C TYR A 170 -27.36 27.63 11.64
N ASP A 171 -28.47 27.33 12.29
CA ASP A 171 -28.57 27.28 13.74
C ASP A 171 -27.91 26.00 14.28
N ASN A 172 -27.35 26.08 15.49
CA ASN A 172 -26.81 24.93 16.25
C ASN A 172 -25.58 24.23 15.66
N LEU A 173 -24.78 24.93 14.85
CA LEU A 173 -23.48 24.43 14.42
C LEU A 173 -22.59 24.11 15.63
N ASN A 174 -21.89 23.00 15.61
CA ASN A 174 -20.88 22.69 16.62
C ASN A 174 -19.54 23.43 16.31
N ALA A 175 -18.57 23.36 17.22
CA ALA A 175 -17.31 24.08 17.06
C ALA A 175 -16.44 23.54 15.91
N GLU A 176 -16.54 22.25 15.59
CA GLU A 176 -15.84 21.62 14.46
C GLU A 176 -16.43 22.13 13.13
N GLU A 177 -17.76 22.12 12.99
CA GLU A 177 -18.45 22.66 11.81
C GLU A 177 -18.14 24.14 11.56
N LEU A 178 -18.14 24.98 12.62
CA LEU A 178 -17.73 26.38 12.52
C LEU A 178 -16.28 26.52 12.04
N SER A 179 -15.39 25.69 12.59
CA SER A 179 -13.98 25.69 12.25
C SER A 179 -13.77 25.31 10.79
N ASP A 180 -14.45 24.28 10.30
CA ASP A 180 -14.35 23.82 8.92
C ASP A 180 -14.96 24.83 7.93
N LEU A 181 -16.14 25.40 8.23
CA LEU A 181 -16.73 26.46 7.42
C LEU A 181 -15.77 27.65 7.26
N ALA A 182 -15.12 28.09 8.35
CA ALA A 182 -14.15 29.18 8.32
C ALA A 182 -12.87 28.79 7.56
N LYS A 183 -12.34 27.59 7.83
CA LYS A 183 -11.13 27.04 7.21
C LYS A 183 -11.25 26.95 5.68
N TYR A 184 -12.40 26.50 5.18
CA TYR A 184 -12.66 26.40 3.75
C TYR A 184 -13.21 27.70 3.14
N GLY A 185 -13.41 28.75 3.94
CA GLY A 185 -13.78 30.08 3.45
C GLY A 185 -15.24 30.22 3.03
N VAL A 186 -16.14 29.44 3.63
CA VAL A 186 -17.58 29.57 3.39
C VAL A 186 -18.06 30.91 3.94
N THR A 187 -18.65 31.74 3.08
CA THR A 187 -19.13 33.07 3.46
C THR A 187 -20.65 33.13 3.50
N SER A 188 -21.18 33.96 4.39
CA SER A 188 -22.61 34.29 4.44
C SER A 188 -23.13 34.87 3.13
N LYS A 189 -22.29 35.63 2.41
CA LYS A 189 -22.59 36.09 1.06
C LYS A 189 -22.78 34.92 0.09
N PHE A 190 -21.89 33.94 0.10
CA PHE A 190 -22.04 32.75 -0.76
C PHE A 190 -23.34 32.00 -0.46
N ILE A 191 -23.66 31.80 0.81
CA ILE A 191 -24.92 31.17 1.24
C ILE A 191 -26.14 31.99 0.80
N ALA A 192 -26.12 33.31 0.97
CA ALA A 192 -27.20 34.20 0.54
C ALA A 192 -27.36 34.20 -0.99
N ASP A 193 -26.26 34.19 -1.73
CA ASP A 193 -26.29 34.11 -3.19
C ASP A 193 -26.86 32.76 -3.66
N LEU A 194 -26.49 31.64 -3.01
CA LEU A 194 -27.05 30.31 -3.26
C LEU A 194 -28.56 30.27 -3.03
N LYS A 195 -29.02 30.83 -1.90
CA LYS A 195 -30.43 30.97 -1.57
C LYS A 195 -31.20 31.75 -2.63
N ALA A 196 -30.61 32.86 -3.12
CA ALA A 196 -31.23 33.70 -4.14
C ALA A 196 -31.46 32.97 -5.48
N ILE A 197 -30.69 31.92 -5.77
CA ILE A 197 -30.81 31.13 -7.01
C ILE A 197 -31.47 29.75 -6.78
N GLY A 198 -32.13 29.56 -5.63
CA GLY A 198 -32.99 28.42 -5.33
C GLY A 198 -32.33 27.27 -4.56
N TYR A 199 -31.12 27.46 -4.03
CA TYR A 199 -30.48 26.48 -3.15
C TYR A 199 -30.73 26.85 -1.68
N ASP A 200 -31.91 26.44 -1.18
CA ASP A 200 -32.28 26.61 0.21
C ASP A 200 -31.67 25.49 1.08
N LYS A 201 -31.07 25.87 2.21
CA LYS A 201 -30.57 24.94 3.25
C LYS A 201 -29.61 23.86 2.74
N VAL A 202 -28.60 24.26 1.97
CA VAL A 202 -27.48 23.39 1.57
C VAL A 202 -26.79 22.83 2.83
N SER A 203 -26.41 21.55 2.86
CA SER A 203 -25.76 20.99 4.05
C SER A 203 -24.41 21.66 4.33
N VAL A 204 -23.92 21.59 5.58
CA VAL A 204 -22.59 22.13 5.94
C VAL A 204 -21.50 21.47 5.11
N ASP A 205 -21.56 20.14 4.95
CA ASP A 205 -20.62 19.36 4.14
C ASP A 205 -20.64 19.81 2.68
N ASP A 206 -21.82 20.01 2.10
CA ASP A 206 -21.96 20.49 0.72
C ASP A 206 -21.42 21.92 0.55
N LEU A 207 -21.69 22.83 1.50
CA LEU A 207 -21.15 24.20 1.45
C LEU A 207 -19.62 24.19 1.46
N ILE A 208 -19.04 23.31 2.29
CA ILE A 208 -17.60 23.11 2.40
C ILE A 208 -17.06 22.58 1.07
N ASP A 209 -17.62 21.50 0.52
CA ASP A 209 -17.14 20.91 -0.72
C ASP A 209 -17.32 21.84 -1.92
N MET A 210 -18.46 22.54 -2.01
CA MET A 210 -18.70 23.55 -3.04
C MET A 210 -17.62 24.63 -3.01
N THR A 211 -17.30 25.16 -1.83
CA THR A 211 -16.28 26.22 -1.70
C THR A 211 -14.88 25.67 -1.98
N LYS A 212 -14.56 24.49 -1.44
CA LYS A 212 -13.29 23.79 -1.63
C LYS A 212 -12.98 23.50 -3.10
N TYR A 213 -13.98 23.13 -3.89
CA TYR A 213 -13.82 22.86 -5.33
C TYR A 213 -14.12 24.08 -6.21
N GLY A 214 -14.33 25.27 -5.63
CA GLY A 214 -14.46 26.52 -6.38
C GLY A 214 -15.81 26.74 -7.07
N VAL A 215 -16.86 26.05 -6.61
CA VAL A 215 -18.23 26.29 -7.06
C VAL A 215 -18.64 27.71 -6.67
N ASN A 216 -19.12 28.47 -7.65
CA ASN A 216 -19.61 29.83 -7.46
C ASN A 216 -20.91 30.03 -8.25
N VAL A 217 -21.66 31.08 -7.90
CA VAL A 217 -22.98 31.39 -8.48
C VAL A 217 -22.92 31.49 -10.01
N ARG A 218 -21.85 32.07 -10.55
CA ARG A 218 -21.66 32.17 -12.00
C ARG A 218 -21.57 30.79 -12.65
N LEU A 219 -20.78 29.86 -12.09
CA LEU A 219 -20.70 28.49 -12.59
C LEU A 219 -22.08 27.81 -12.53
N ILE A 220 -22.80 27.93 -11.42
CA ILE A 220 -24.13 27.33 -11.25
C ILE A 220 -25.11 27.87 -12.30
N GLU A 221 -25.16 29.18 -12.50
CA GLU A 221 -26.01 29.81 -13.51
C GLU A 221 -25.64 29.39 -14.94
N GLU A 222 -24.34 29.30 -15.25
CA GLU A 222 -23.87 28.85 -16.56
C GLU A 222 -24.23 27.37 -16.81
N LEU A 223 -24.15 26.51 -15.79
CA LEU A 223 -24.60 25.12 -15.85
C LEU A 223 -26.13 25.03 -16.01
N LYS A 224 -26.92 25.82 -15.27
CA LYS A 224 -28.38 25.91 -15.43
C LYS A 224 -28.75 26.36 -16.85
N LYS A 225 -28.07 27.37 -17.41
CA LYS A 225 -28.25 27.81 -18.81
C LYS A 225 -27.88 26.74 -19.82
N ALA A 226 -26.90 25.89 -19.48
CA ALA A 226 -26.57 24.72 -20.28
C ALA A 226 -27.60 23.59 -20.13
N GLY A 227 -28.59 23.70 -19.25
CA GLY A 227 -29.65 22.72 -19.04
C GLY A 227 -29.40 21.74 -17.87
N TYR A 228 -28.47 22.07 -16.97
CA TYR A 228 -28.13 21.26 -15.81
C TYR A 228 -28.61 21.96 -14.53
N ASP A 229 -29.75 21.51 -14.02
CA ASP A 229 -30.22 21.85 -12.68
C ASP A 229 -29.74 20.75 -11.72
N LEU A 230 -28.76 21.07 -10.89
CA LEU A 230 -27.92 20.10 -10.18
C LEU A 230 -28.07 20.26 -8.68
N SER A 231 -28.00 19.16 -7.94
CA SER A 231 -27.84 19.19 -6.49
C SER A 231 -26.43 19.66 -6.09
N PRO A 232 -26.25 20.14 -4.84
CA PRO A 232 -24.95 20.64 -4.35
C PRO A 232 -23.79 19.65 -4.49
N ASP A 233 -24.03 18.36 -4.23
CA ASP A 233 -23.07 17.27 -4.40
C ASP A 233 -22.60 17.14 -5.86
N HIS A 234 -23.54 17.13 -6.82
CA HIS A 234 -23.20 17.08 -8.25
C HIS A 234 -22.45 18.33 -8.71
N LEU A 235 -22.77 19.51 -8.19
CA LEU A 235 -22.02 20.74 -8.47
C LEU A 235 -20.58 20.63 -7.99
N SER A 236 -20.39 20.13 -6.78
CA SER A 236 -19.07 19.90 -6.18
C SER A 236 -18.26 18.88 -6.98
N ASP A 237 -18.85 17.76 -7.37
CA ASP A 237 -18.19 16.75 -8.18
C ASP A 237 -17.80 17.27 -9.56
N MET A 238 -18.71 17.95 -10.26
CA MET A 238 -18.43 18.54 -11.56
C MET A 238 -17.30 19.58 -11.48
N ALA A 239 -17.30 20.43 -10.45
CA ALA A 239 -16.25 21.42 -10.25
C ALA A 239 -14.90 20.77 -9.88
N LYS A 240 -14.90 19.76 -9.02
CA LYS A 240 -13.72 18.98 -8.61
C LYS A 240 -12.95 18.41 -9.80
N TYR A 241 -13.66 17.92 -10.81
CA TYR A 241 -13.05 17.35 -12.02
C TYR A 241 -12.94 18.35 -13.18
N GLY A 242 -13.28 19.62 -12.96
CA GLY A 242 -13.07 20.69 -13.94
C GLY A 242 -14.08 20.71 -15.09
N VAL A 243 -15.30 20.20 -14.88
CA VAL A 243 -16.37 20.34 -15.87
C VAL A 243 -16.71 21.82 -16.04
N SER A 244 -16.62 22.30 -17.28
CA SER A 244 -16.91 23.70 -17.61
C SER A 244 -18.03 23.83 -18.65
N PRO A 245 -18.76 24.95 -18.67
CA PRO A 245 -19.71 25.26 -19.73
C PRO A 245 -19.08 25.22 -21.13
N MET A 246 -17.79 25.58 -21.24
CA MET A 246 -17.03 25.46 -22.48
C MET A 246 -16.87 24.01 -22.92
N LEU A 247 -16.50 23.09 -22.01
CA LEU A 247 -16.41 21.66 -22.31
C LEU A 247 -17.77 21.12 -22.80
N ILE A 248 -18.85 21.45 -22.10
CA ILE A 248 -20.22 21.04 -22.47
C ILE A 248 -20.57 21.53 -23.88
N GLN A 249 -20.32 22.81 -24.18
CA GLN A 249 -20.59 23.39 -25.49
C GLN A 249 -19.75 22.72 -26.59
N GLN A 250 -18.47 22.46 -26.32
CA GLN A 250 -17.59 21.78 -27.25
C GLN A 250 -18.07 20.35 -27.55
N LEU A 251 -18.40 19.57 -26.52
CA LEU A 251 -18.93 18.20 -26.67
C LEU A 251 -20.24 18.17 -27.49
N ARG A 252 -21.15 19.12 -27.23
CA ARG A 252 -22.39 19.28 -28.02
C ARG A 252 -22.11 19.59 -29.48
N SER A 253 -21.11 20.43 -29.76
CA SER A 253 -20.75 20.81 -31.14
C SER A 253 -20.24 19.66 -32.00
N ILE A 254 -19.66 18.63 -31.36
CA ILE A 254 -19.15 17.43 -32.04
C ILE A 254 -20.09 16.22 -31.93
N GLY A 255 -21.34 16.46 -31.52
CA GLY A 255 -22.43 15.48 -31.57
C GLY A 255 -22.81 14.79 -30.26
N TYR A 256 -22.08 15.03 -29.16
CA TYR A 256 -22.42 14.48 -27.83
C TYR A 256 -23.43 15.39 -27.15
N LYS A 257 -24.70 15.19 -27.52
CA LYS A 257 -25.85 15.89 -26.95
C LYS A 257 -26.39 15.12 -25.75
N ASP A 258 -27.13 15.81 -24.89
CA ASP A 258 -27.91 15.21 -23.80
C ASP A 258 -27.09 14.37 -22.79
N LEU A 259 -25.84 14.76 -22.55
CA LEU A 259 -24.97 14.14 -21.54
C LEU A 259 -25.51 14.39 -20.14
N THR A 260 -25.49 13.38 -19.26
CA THR A 260 -25.82 13.55 -17.85
C THR A 260 -24.69 14.25 -17.09
N ALA A 261 -24.98 14.75 -15.88
CA ALA A 261 -23.96 15.33 -15.00
C ALA A 261 -22.83 14.33 -14.72
N SER A 262 -23.18 13.09 -14.37
CA SER A 262 -22.21 12.00 -14.12
C SER A 262 -21.37 11.69 -15.36
N GLN A 263 -21.96 11.65 -16.56
CA GLN A 263 -21.19 11.44 -17.80
C GLN A 263 -20.20 12.57 -18.06
N LEU A 264 -20.60 13.82 -17.87
CA LEU A 264 -19.68 14.96 -17.99
C LEU A 264 -18.55 14.90 -16.97
N THR A 265 -18.87 14.51 -15.74
CA THR A 265 -17.90 14.33 -14.67
C THR A 265 -16.88 13.25 -15.02
N ASP A 266 -17.32 12.09 -15.51
CA ASP A 266 -16.41 11.00 -15.92
C ASP A 266 -15.52 11.42 -17.09
N LEU A 267 -16.10 12.07 -18.11
CA LEU A 267 -15.34 12.61 -19.24
C LEU A 267 -14.25 13.56 -18.76
N ALA A 268 -14.58 14.51 -17.89
CA ALA A 268 -13.61 15.48 -17.37
C ALA A 268 -12.56 14.82 -16.47
N LYS A 269 -12.97 13.89 -15.60
CA LYS A 269 -12.09 13.11 -14.71
C LYS A 269 -11.00 12.37 -15.47
N TYR A 270 -11.33 11.82 -16.64
CA TYR A 270 -10.38 11.12 -17.51
C TYR A 270 -9.81 11.99 -18.63
N GLY A 271 -9.93 13.31 -18.53
CA GLY A 271 -9.27 14.26 -19.45
C GLY A 271 -9.83 14.26 -20.88
N VAL A 272 -11.06 13.79 -21.07
CA VAL A 272 -11.70 13.70 -22.38
C VAL A 272 -12.08 15.09 -22.89
N SER A 273 -11.36 15.56 -23.91
CA SER A 273 -11.64 16.84 -24.58
C SER A 273 -12.26 16.64 -25.96
N ALA A 274 -12.93 17.66 -26.50
CA ALA A 274 -13.44 17.61 -27.86
C ALA A 274 -12.33 17.41 -28.91
N ASN A 275 -11.13 17.98 -28.68
CA ASN A 275 -9.97 17.77 -29.54
C ASN A 275 -9.49 16.30 -29.51
N TYR A 276 -9.47 15.69 -28.31
CA TYR A 276 -9.14 14.28 -28.16
C TYR A 276 -10.13 13.41 -28.94
N ILE A 277 -11.43 13.60 -28.73
CA ILE A 277 -12.46 12.84 -29.45
C ILE A 277 -12.33 13.02 -30.96
N GLN A 278 -12.10 14.26 -31.42
CA GLN A 278 -11.90 14.53 -32.84
C GLN A 278 -10.67 13.78 -33.39
N SER A 279 -9.57 13.75 -32.66
CA SER A 279 -8.37 13.01 -33.08
C SER A 279 -8.63 11.51 -33.25
N ILE A 280 -9.47 10.92 -32.39
CA ILE A 280 -9.86 9.51 -32.47
C ILE A 280 -10.84 9.28 -33.64
N LYS A 281 -11.77 10.21 -33.88
CA LYS A 281 -12.67 10.19 -35.04
C LYS A 281 -11.91 10.29 -36.36
N ASP A 282 -10.92 11.19 -36.44
CA ASP A 282 -10.05 11.36 -37.61
C ASP A 282 -9.19 10.12 -37.86
N ALA A 283 -8.81 9.42 -36.78
CA ALA A 283 -8.18 8.11 -36.84
C ALA A 283 -9.15 6.98 -37.22
N GLY A 284 -10.42 7.27 -37.53
CA GLY A 284 -11.40 6.35 -38.13
C GLY A 284 -12.45 5.76 -37.18
N PHE A 285 -12.44 6.14 -35.89
CA PHE A 285 -13.43 5.68 -34.91
C PHE A 285 -14.56 6.70 -34.78
N THR A 286 -15.54 6.66 -35.68
CA THR A 286 -16.54 7.73 -35.82
C THR A 286 -17.78 7.58 -34.93
N ASN A 287 -18.14 6.35 -34.55
CA ASN A 287 -19.38 6.02 -33.82
C ASN A 287 -19.06 5.59 -32.38
N LEU A 288 -18.54 6.52 -31.57
CA LEU A 288 -18.12 6.25 -30.20
C LEU A 288 -19.18 6.72 -29.20
N THR A 289 -19.59 5.84 -28.31
CA THR A 289 -20.41 6.19 -27.15
C THR A 289 -19.60 6.99 -26.12
N VAL A 290 -20.27 7.52 -25.11
CA VAL A 290 -19.61 8.20 -23.96
C VAL A 290 -18.71 7.23 -23.21
N GLU A 291 -19.15 5.98 -23.04
CA GLU A 291 -18.37 4.92 -22.39
C GLU A 291 -17.09 4.63 -23.19
N ASP A 292 -17.20 4.47 -24.51
CA ASP A 292 -16.05 4.20 -25.37
C ASP A 292 -14.97 5.29 -25.25
N ILE A 293 -15.34 6.57 -25.40
CA ILE A 293 -14.35 7.67 -25.33
C ILE A 293 -13.75 7.83 -23.92
N THR A 294 -14.52 7.48 -22.90
CA THR A 294 -14.08 7.53 -21.50
C THR A 294 -13.04 6.45 -21.24
N ASP A 295 -13.32 5.21 -21.62
CA ASP A 295 -12.38 4.10 -21.47
C ASP A 295 -11.14 4.29 -22.35
N MET A 296 -11.32 4.71 -23.61
CA MET A 296 -10.19 5.03 -24.48
C MET A 296 -9.25 6.06 -23.84
N SER A 297 -9.77 7.14 -23.26
CA SER A 297 -8.94 8.17 -22.61
C SER A 297 -8.30 7.66 -21.32
N LYS A 298 -9.09 6.96 -20.48
CA LYS A 298 -8.63 6.36 -19.23
C LYS A 298 -7.44 5.42 -19.42
N TYR A 299 -7.43 4.65 -20.51
CA TYR A 299 -6.35 3.70 -20.83
C TYR A 299 -5.30 4.28 -21.79
N GLY A 300 -5.37 5.56 -22.15
CA GLY A 300 -4.34 6.24 -22.94
C GLY A 300 -4.33 5.90 -24.43
N VAL A 301 -5.46 5.51 -24.99
CA VAL A 301 -5.62 5.34 -26.44
C VAL A 301 -5.31 6.65 -27.15
N SER A 302 -4.52 6.59 -28.22
CA SER A 302 -4.14 7.78 -28.99
C SER A 302 -4.31 7.57 -30.49
N ALA A 303 -4.54 8.65 -31.22
CA ALA A 303 -4.55 8.62 -32.69
C ALA A 303 -3.24 8.06 -33.27
N ASN A 304 -2.10 8.28 -32.60
CA ASN A 304 -0.81 7.71 -33.01
C ASN A 304 -0.77 6.18 -32.91
N LEU A 305 -1.34 5.61 -31.85
CA LEU A 305 -1.48 4.15 -31.73
C LEU A 305 -2.36 3.61 -32.85
N ILE A 306 -3.53 4.20 -33.06
CA ILE A 306 -4.49 3.78 -34.08
C ILE A 306 -3.89 3.86 -35.49
N ASN A 307 -3.28 4.99 -35.83
CA ASN A 307 -2.66 5.20 -37.15
C ASN A 307 -1.46 4.27 -37.35
N GLY A 308 -0.63 4.07 -36.32
CA GLY A 308 0.48 3.12 -36.38
C GLY A 308 0.01 1.69 -36.63
N LEU A 309 -1.08 1.26 -35.99
CA LEU A 309 -1.69 -0.04 -36.24
C LEU A 309 -2.22 -0.17 -37.67
N LYS A 310 -2.85 0.88 -38.21
CA LYS A 310 -3.32 0.92 -39.60
C LYS A 310 -2.19 0.83 -40.62
N GLU A 311 -1.11 1.59 -40.44
CA GLU A 311 0.11 1.53 -41.26
C GLU A 311 0.70 0.12 -41.29
N MET A 312 0.49 -0.63 -40.22
CA MET A 312 0.99 -1.98 -40.01
C MET A 312 0.07 -3.09 -40.53
N GLY A 313 -1.06 -2.74 -41.14
CA GLY A 313 -2.03 -3.66 -41.72
C GLY A 313 -3.19 -4.05 -40.81
N TYR A 314 -3.24 -3.57 -39.56
CA TYR A 314 -4.39 -3.80 -38.67
C TYR A 314 -5.47 -2.74 -38.91
N SER A 315 -6.22 -2.90 -40.01
CA SER A 315 -7.25 -1.93 -40.40
C SER A 315 -8.62 -2.17 -39.78
N GLN A 316 -8.88 -3.37 -39.26
CA GLN A 316 -10.16 -3.78 -38.67
C GLN A 316 -9.95 -4.06 -37.17
N ILE A 317 -9.98 -3.02 -36.35
CA ILE A 317 -9.79 -3.13 -34.90
C ILE A 317 -11.01 -2.55 -34.20
N SER A 318 -11.56 -3.27 -33.22
CA SER A 318 -12.65 -2.75 -32.40
C SER A 318 -12.15 -1.74 -31.37
N GLY A 319 -13.07 -0.95 -30.79
CA GLY A 319 -12.73 -0.03 -29.71
C GLY A 319 -12.15 -0.77 -28.49
N GLU A 320 -12.76 -1.90 -28.13
CA GLU A 320 -12.32 -2.78 -27.05
C GLU A 320 -10.89 -3.29 -27.25
N GLN A 321 -10.55 -3.76 -28.45
CA GLN A 321 -9.21 -4.25 -28.76
C GLN A 321 -8.15 -3.15 -28.63
N ILE A 322 -8.46 -1.93 -29.07
CA ILE A 322 -7.54 -0.78 -28.93
C ILE A 322 -7.38 -0.37 -27.46
N VAL A 323 -8.46 -0.44 -26.68
CA VAL A 323 -8.42 -0.18 -25.25
C VAL A 323 -7.52 -1.20 -24.55
N ASP A 324 -7.66 -2.49 -24.85
CA ASP A 324 -6.81 -3.54 -24.26
C ASP A 324 -5.33 -3.35 -24.62
N LEU A 325 -5.02 -3.05 -25.89
CA LEU A 325 -3.66 -2.73 -26.32
C LEU A 325 -3.08 -1.57 -25.49
N ALA A 326 -3.82 -0.46 -25.37
CA ALA A 326 -3.36 0.72 -24.64
C ALA A 326 -3.22 0.45 -23.13
N LYS A 327 -4.17 -0.29 -22.54
CA LYS A 327 -4.16 -0.71 -21.13
C LYS A 327 -2.90 -1.48 -20.73
N TYR A 328 -2.37 -2.31 -21.63
CA TYR A 328 -1.12 -3.05 -21.40
C TYR A 328 0.12 -2.36 -21.99
N GLY A 329 0.01 -1.08 -22.35
CA GLY A 329 1.15 -0.25 -22.76
C GLY A 329 1.63 -0.51 -24.20
N VAL A 330 0.83 -1.16 -25.04
CA VAL A 330 1.17 -1.36 -26.45
C VAL A 330 1.14 -0.02 -27.18
N SER A 331 2.28 0.38 -27.73
CA SER A 331 2.44 1.60 -28.52
C SER A 331 2.87 1.29 -29.96
N ALA A 332 2.67 2.23 -30.89
CA ALA A 332 3.18 2.09 -32.25
C ALA A 332 4.70 1.85 -32.29
N ASN A 333 5.46 2.47 -31.37
CA ASN A 333 6.91 2.27 -31.26
C ASN A 333 7.26 0.87 -30.74
N PHE A 334 6.51 0.38 -29.74
CA PHE A 334 6.66 -0.99 -29.26
C PHE A 334 6.48 -1.98 -30.40
N ILE A 335 5.38 -1.87 -31.16
CA ILE A 335 5.09 -2.79 -32.27
C ILE A 335 6.19 -2.72 -33.35
N LYS A 336 6.63 -1.50 -33.74
CA LYS A 336 7.75 -1.31 -34.67
C LYS A 336 9.03 -2.00 -34.17
N SER A 337 9.33 -1.89 -32.87
CA SER A 337 10.53 -2.49 -32.27
C SER A 337 10.48 -4.02 -32.26
N ILE A 338 9.33 -4.61 -31.97
CA ILE A 338 9.14 -6.07 -31.95
C ILE A 338 9.20 -6.64 -33.37
N ARG A 339 8.53 -6.00 -34.35
CA ARG A 339 8.61 -6.38 -35.76
C ARG A 339 10.03 -6.31 -36.31
N SER A 340 10.75 -5.23 -36.01
CA SER A 340 12.17 -5.07 -36.40
C SER A 340 13.08 -6.12 -35.76
N SER A 341 12.62 -6.79 -34.70
CA SER A 341 13.34 -7.89 -34.06
C SER A 341 13.02 -9.26 -34.69
N GLY A 342 12.24 -9.31 -35.78
CA GLY A 342 11.93 -10.50 -36.56
C GLY A 342 10.52 -11.07 -36.36
N TYR A 343 9.63 -10.36 -35.66
CA TYR A 343 8.28 -10.82 -35.32
C TYR A 343 7.20 -10.05 -36.09
N GLU A 344 7.16 -10.23 -37.42
CA GLU A 344 6.35 -9.40 -38.32
C GLU A 344 4.84 -9.73 -38.31
N HIS A 345 4.47 -10.96 -37.94
CA HIS A 345 3.12 -11.51 -38.11
C HIS A 345 2.39 -11.85 -36.80
N LEU A 346 2.70 -11.14 -35.70
CA LEU A 346 2.01 -11.35 -34.43
C LEU A 346 0.55 -10.88 -34.50
N SER A 347 -0.34 -11.61 -33.85
CA SER A 347 -1.69 -11.14 -33.55
C SER A 347 -1.67 -9.99 -32.54
N LEU A 348 -2.76 -9.23 -32.46
CA LEU A 348 -2.90 -8.17 -31.45
C LEU A 348 -2.90 -8.74 -30.02
N GLU A 349 -3.44 -9.95 -29.84
CA GLU A 349 -3.44 -10.67 -28.56
C GLU A 349 -2.01 -11.01 -28.12
N GLU A 350 -1.20 -11.60 -29.02
CA GLU A 350 0.20 -11.89 -28.73
C GLU A 350 0.99 -10.61 -28.41
N MET A 351 0.78 -9.51 -29.15
CA MET A 351 1.43 -8.23 -28.85
C MET A 351 1.03 -7.69 -27.48
N THR A 352 -0.23 -7.90 -27.10
CA THR A 352 -0.76 -7.48 -25.80
C THR A 352 -0.11 -8.26 -24.68
N ASP A 353 -0.03 -9.58 -24.80
CA ASP A 353 0.62 -10.43 -23.80
C ASP A 353 2.13 -10.15 -23.71
N MET A 354 2.80 -9.96 -24.85
CA MET A 354 4.21 -9.56 -24.89
C MET A 354 4.43 -8.25 -24.12
N ALA A 355 3.60 -7.23 -24.31
CA ALA A 355 3.73 -5.96 -23.59
C ALA A 355 3.43 -6.12 -22.10
N LYS A 356 2.36 -6.86 -21.75
CA LYS A 356 1.94 -7.17 -20.38
C LYS A 356 3.04 -7.85 -19.57
N TYR A 357 3.81 -8.73 -20.18
CA TYR A 357 4.92 -9.44 -19.52
C TYR A 357 6.29 -8.80 -19.77
N GLY A 358 6.34 -7.57 -20.29
CA GLY A 358 7.56 -6.77 -20.40
C GLY A 358 8.55 -7.24 -21.47
N VAL A 359 8.06 -7.93 -22.50
CA VAL A 359 8.89 -8.32 -23.64
C VAL A 359 9.38 -7.06 -24.36
N SER A 360 10.67 -7.01 -24.70
CA SER A 360 11.26 -5.87 -25.39
C SER A 360 12.22 -6.35 -26.48
N ALA A 361 12.52 -5.48 -27.46
CA ALA A 361 13.55 -5.76 -28.47
C ALA A 361 14.92 -6.11 -27.84
N ASN A 362 15.25 -5.50 -26.70
CA ASN A 362 16.47 -5.83 -25.96
C ASN A 362 16.41 -7.24 -25.35
N LEU A 363 15.28 -7.63 -24.75
CA LEU A 363 15.11 -9.00 -24.26
C LEU A 363 15.22 -10.02 -25.41
N ILE A 364 14.54 -9.77 -26.53
CA ILE A 364 14.61 -10.62 -27.72
C ILE A 364 16.06 -10.77 -28.18
N LYS A 365 16.81 -9.66 -28.25
CA LYS A 365 18.24 -9.69 -28.58
C LYS A 365 19.05 -10.52 -27.58
N GLN A 366 18.83 -10.33 -26.28
CA GLN A 366 19.51 -11.10 -25.23
C GLN A 366 19.25 -12.60 -25.35
N LEU A 367 18.01 -13.02 -25.64
CA LEU A 367 17.66 -14.41 -25.85
C LEU A 367 18.35 -14.98 -27.10
N LYS A 368 18.38 -14.20 -28.20
CA LYS A 368 19.12 -14.54 -29.43
C LYS A 368 20.62 -14.73 -29.17
N ASP A 369 21.24 -13.78 -28.48
CA ASP A 369 22.67 -13.84 -28.11
C ASP A 369 22.97 -15.02 -27.18
N ALA A 370 21.98 -15.44 -26.38
CA ALA A 370 22.03 -16.65 -25.57
C ALA A 370 21.72 -17.94 -26.38
N GLY A 371 21.64 -17.90 -27.70
CA GLY A 371 21.47 -19.06 -28.58
C GLY A 371 20.02 -19.52 -28.80
N TYR A 372 19.03 -18.70 -28.41
CA TYR A 372 17.61 -18.95 -28.64
C TYR A 372 17.10 -18.03 -29.75
N ASP A 373 17.50 -18.31 -30.99
CA ASP A 373 17.29 -17.43 -32.15
C ASP A 373 15.93 -17.60 -32.85
N LYS A 374 15.24 -18.71 -32.60
CA LYS A 374 13.98 -19.12 -33.27
C LYS A 374 12.82 -19.31 -32.29
N LEU A 375 12.69 -18.43 -31.30
CA LEU A 375 11.57 -18.47 -30.36
C LEU A 375 10.29 -17.94 -31.01
N SER A 376 9.15 -18.54 -30.68
CA SER A 376 7.82 -17.96 -30.96
C SER A 376 7.52 -16.76 -30.06
N GLY A 377 6.48 -15.98 -30.40
CA GLY A 377 6.01 -14.89 -29.55
C GLY A 377 5.57 -15.38 -28.16
N GLU A 378 4.86 -16.51 -28.12
CA GLU A 378 4.43 -17.20 -26.89
C GLU A 378 5.63 -17.62 -26.03
N GLU A 379 6.65 -18.25 -26.63
CA GLU A 379 7.83 -18.71 -25.89
C GLU A 379 8.60 -17.54 -25.26
N ILE A 380 8.78 -16.43 -25.98
CA ILE A 380 9.41 -15.23 -25.41
C ILE A 380 8.56 -14.68 -24.27
N THR A 381 7.25 -14.68 -24.43
CA THR A 381 6.30 -14.17 -23.43
C THR A 381 6.38 -14.99 -22.15
N ASP A 382 6.40 -16.32 -22.24
CA ASP A 382 6.56 -17.21 -21.09
C ASP A 382 7.91 -17.02 -20.39
N LEU A 383 9.00 -16.89 -21.14
CA LEU A 383 10.31 -16.59 -20.58
C LEU A 383 10.29 -15.23 -19.83
N ALA A 384 9.71 -14.19 -20.43
CA ALA A 384 9.62 -12.87 -19.83
C ALA A 384 8.74 -12.85 -18.56
N LYS A 385 7.60 -13.55 -18.59
CA LYS A 385 6.68 -13.72 -17.46
C LYS A 385 7.36 -14.28 -16.22
N TYR A 386 8.35 -15.15 -16.40
CA TYR A 386 9.15 -15.72 -15.31
C TYR A 386 10.53 -15.06 -15.15
N GLY A 387 10.74 -13.87 -15.72
CA GLY A 387 11.94 -13.05 -15.51
C GLY A 387 13.22 -13.62 -16.14
N VAL A 388 13.09 -14.51 -17.12
CA VAL A 388 14.25 -15.13 -17.78
C VAL A 388 14.95 -14.11 -18.70
N ASN A 389 16.27 -14.02 -18.58
CA ASN A 389 17.14 -13.21 -19.42
C ASN A 389 18.44 -13.96 -19.76
N SER A 390 19.30 -13.36 -20.59
CA SER A 390 20.56 -13.96 -21.01
C SER A 390 21.49 -14.32 -19.85
N ASN A 391 21.50 -13.54 -18.76
CA ASN A 391 22.37 -13.81 -17.61
C ASN A 391 21.93 -15.09 -16.90
N TYR A 392 20.62 -15.28 -16.71
CA TYR A 392 20.09 -16.51 -16.13
C TYR A 392 20.40 -17.72 -17.00
N ILE A 393 20.17 -17.62 -18.31
CA ILE A 393 20.46 -18.68 -19.27
C ILE A 393 21.95 -19.04 -19.28
N ASN A 394 22.83 -18.03 -19.35
CA ASN A 394 24.28 -18.25 -19.37
C ASN A 394 24.76 -18.89 -18.07
N ALA A 395 24.21 -18.48 -16.93
CA ALA A 395 24.56 -19.08 -15.65
C ALA A 395 24.09 -20.56 -15.56
N LEU A 396 22.93 -20.91 -16.14
CA LEU A 396 22.52 -22.31 -16.28
C LEU A 396 23.47 -23.11 -17.19
N LYS A 397 23.91 -22.53 -18.30
CA LYS A 397 24.90 -23.15 -19.20
C LYS A 397 26.24 -23.39 -18.51
N GLU A 398 26.75 -22.41 -17.78
CA GLU A 398 27.97 -22.54 -16.97
C GLU A 398 27.81 -23.59 -15.87
N ALA A 399 26.59 -23.75 -15.35
CA ALA A 399 26.25 -24.81 -14.41
C ALA A 399 26.06 -26.19 -15.08
N GLY A 400 26.23 -26.30 -16.40
CA GLY A 400 26.19 -27.57 -17.16
C GLY A 400 24.87 -27.86 -17.88
N TYR A 401 23.90 -26.96 -17.84
CA TYR A 401 22.59 -27.11 -18.50
C TYR A 401 22.58 -26.40 -19.85
N THR A 402 23.21 -27.02 -20.86
CA THR A 402 23.46 -26.35 -22.15
C THR A 402 22.39 -26.51 -23.22
N ASN A 403 21.49 -27.50 -23.08
CA ASN A 403 20.52 -27.90 -24.11
C ASN A 403 19.07 -27.84 -23.59
N LEU A 404 18.73 -26.81 -22.82
CA LEU A 404 17.37 -26.63 -22.31
C LEU A 404 16.45 -26.06 -23.39
N THR A 405 15.22 -26.55 -23.46
CA THR A 405 14.15 -25.91 -24.23
C THR A 405 13.68 -24.62 -23.54
N PRO A 406 13.03 -23.68 -24.26
CA PRO A 406 12.49 -22.47 -23.67
C PRO A 406 11.54 -22.76 -22.49
N GLY A 407 10.64 -23.72 -22.65
CA GLY A 407 9.73 -24.16 -21.60
C GLY A 407 10.46 -24.68 -20.35
N GLN A 408 11.53 -25.46 -20.53
CA GLN A 408 12.33 -25.93 -19.40
C GLN A 408 13.02 -24.77 -18.65
N ILE A 409 13.54 -23.76 -19.36
CA ILE A 409 14.14 -22.59 -18.72
C ILE A 409 13.08 -21.79 -17.96
N ALA A 410 11.91 -21.60 -18.58
CA ALA A 410 10.77 -20.93 -17.95
C ALA A 410 10.35 -21.64 -16.66
N ASP A 411 10.22 -22.97 -16.67
CA ASP A 411 9.91 -23.78 -15.49
C ASP A 411 11.00 -23.68 -14.42
N MET A 412 12.27 -23.75 -14.79
CA MET A 412 13.38 -23.58 -13.85
C MET A 412 13.31 -22.21 -13.15
N SER A 413 13.05 -21.14 -13.88
CA SER A 413 12.89 -19.81 -13.29
C SER A 413 11.64 -19.71 -12.41
N LYS A 414 10.50 -20.21 -12.90
CA LYS A 414 9.21 -20.23 -12.20
C LYS A 414 9.29 -20.92 -10.83
N TYR A 415 10.02 -22.02 -10.73
CA TYR A 415 10.21 -22.77 -9.48
C TYR A 415 11.43 -22.31 -8.67
N GLY A 416 12.07 -21.20 -9.05
CA GLY A 416 13.14 -20.57 -8.26
C GLY A 416 14.45 -21.33 -8.30
N VAL A 417 14.73 -22.07 -9.38
CA VAL A 417 16.01 -22.74 -9.56
C VAL A 417 17.12 -21.70 -9.68
N SER A 418 17.98 -21.63 -8.65
CA SER A 418 19.13 -20.74 -8.62
C SER A 418 20.42 -21.48 -8.97
N VAL A 419 21.38 -20.77 -9.56
CA VAL A 419 22.72 -21.30 -9.83
C VAL A 419 23.42 -21.70 -8.53
N GLN A 420 23.14 -21.00 -7.43
CA GLN A 420 23.64 -21.36 -6.10
C GLN A 420 23.12 -22.73 -5.63
N LEU A 421 21.84 -23.06 -5.87
CA LEU A 421 21.30 -24.38 -5.58
C LEU A 421 22.06 -25.46 -6.38
N ILE A 422 22.26 -25.25 -7.68
CA ILE A 422 22.96 -26.20 -8.55
C ILE A 422 24.42 -26.40 -8.07
N GLN A 423 25.14 -25.31 -7.77
CA GLN A 423 26.50 -25.38 -7.24
C GLN A 423 26.55 -26.09 -5.87
N ASN A 424 25.57 -25.85 -5.00
CA ASN A 424 25.46 -26.54 -3.72
C ASN A 424 25.30 -28.04 -3.91
N LEU A 425 24.42 -28.46 -4.83
CA LEU A 425 24.18 -29.86 -5.15
C LEU A 425 25.47 -30.54 -5.65
N LYS A 426 26.18 -29.92 -6.59
CA LYS A 426 27.48 -30.40 -7.08
C LYS A 426 28.52 -30.53 -5.98
N ARG A 427 28.64 -29.55 -5.07
CA ARG A 427 29.53 -29.65 -3.90
C ARG A 427 29.20 -30.83 -2.99
N HIS A 428 27.95 -31.27 -3.00
CA HIS A 428 27.50 -32.45 -2.27
C HIS A 428 27.48 -33.70 -3.17
N GLY A 429 28.19 -33.72 -4.30
CA GLY A 429 28.33 -34.91 -5.14
C GLY A 429 27.09 -35.28 -5.95
N TYR A 430 26.11 -34.38 -6.03
CA TYR A 430 24.97 -34.50 -6.94
C TYR A 430 25.32 -33.86 -8.28
N ASP A 431 26.26 -34.49 -8.97
CA ASP A 431 26.67 -34.11 -10.31
C ASP A 431 25.71 -34.74 -11.34
N ASN A 432 25.40 -34.01 -12.42
CA ASN A 432 24.58 -34.48 -13.54
C ASN A 432 23.10 -34.78 -13.21
N LEU A 433 22.47 -33.97 -12.36
CA LEU A 433 21.02 -34.04 -12.17
C LEU A 433 20.28 -33.63 -13.44
N SER A 434 19.14 -34.29 -13.71
CA SER A 434 18.22 -33.85 -14.77
C SER A 434 17.63 -32.47 -14.45
N TYR A 435 17.01 -31.82 -15.44
CA TYR A 435 16.35 -30.54 -15.18
C TYR A 435 15.14 -30.76 -14.26
N GLU A 436 14.41 -31.87 -14.43
CA GLU A 436 13.27 -32.24 -13.60
C GLU A 436 13.67 -32.39 -12.14
N ASP A 437 14.79 -33.06 -11.88
CA ASP A 437 15.31 -33.24 -10.52
C ASP A 437 15.57 -31.90 -9.85
N ILE A 438 16.22 -30.96 -10.52
CA ILE A 438 16.52 -29.66 -9.91
C ILE A 438 15.24 -28.84 -9.71
N VAL A 439 14.31 -28.90 -10.66
CA VAL A 439 13.02 -28.23 -10.54
C VAL A 439 12.28 -28.74 -9.30
N ASP A 440 12.20 -30.05 -9.11
CA ASP A 440 11.55 -30.65 -7.94
C ASP A 440 12.28 -30.28 -6.63
N LEU A 441 13.60 -30.34 -6.60
CA LEU A 441 14.39 -29.92 -5.44
C LEU A 441 14.14 -28.45 -5.07
N ALA A 442 14.08 -27.55 -6.06
CA ALA A 442 13.80 -26.13 -5.84
C ALA A 442 12.35 -25.91 -5.39
N LYS A 443 11.39 -26.54 -6.08
CA LYS A 443 9.96 -26.46 -5.79
C LYS A 443 9.62 -26.89 -4.37
N TYR A 444 10.29 -27.91 -3.84
CA TYR A 444 10.08 -28.39 -2.47
C TYR A 444 11.07 -27.81 -1.46
N GLY A 445 11.87 -26.82 -1.83
CA GLY A 445 12.70 -26.05 -0.90
C GLY A 445 13.88 -26.82 -0.30
N VAL A 446 14.46 -27.78 -1.05
CA VAL A 446 15.64 -28.54 -0.59
C VAL A 446 16.83 -27.60 -0.43
N SER A 447 17.26 -27.43 0.82
CA SER A 447 18.37 -26.53 1.18
C SER A 447 19.71 -27.26 1.26
N SER A 448 20.81 -26.52 1.13
CA SER A 448 22.16 -27.07 1.32
C SER A 448 22.36 -27.65 2.72
N ASN A 449 21.76 -27.02 3.75
CA ASN A 449 21.85 -27.51 5.13
C ASN A 449 21.11 -28.85 5.29
N PHE A 450 19.97 -29.03 4.60
CA PHE A 450 19.26 -30.30 4.59
C PHE A 450 20.09 -31.42 3.96
N ILE A 451 20.73 -31.15 2.82
CA ILE A 451 21.63 -32.11 2.15
C ILE A 451 22.82 -32.46 3.06
N GLN A 452 23.40 -31.47 3.75
CA GLN A 452 24.48 -31.69 4.71
C GLN A 452 24.04 -32.58 5.88
N MET A 453 22.89 -32.27 6.51
CA MET A 453 22.36 -33.08 7.61
C MET A 453 22.06 -34.51 7.19
N LEU A 454 21.53 -34.72 5.97
CA LEU A 454 21.34 -36.06 5.42
C LEU A 454 22.67 -36.83 5.37
N LYS A 455 23.74 -36.22 4.85
CA LYS A 455 25.05 -36.89 4.78
C LYS A 455 25.63 -37.19 6.15
N GLU A 456 25.62 -36.23 7.07
CA GLU A 456 26.15 -36.39 8.43
C GLU A 456 25.43 -37.51 9.21
N ASN A 457 24.16 -37.77 8.87
CA ASN A 457 23.35 -38.81 9.49
C ASN A 457 23.31 -40.12 8.69
N GLY A 458 24.22 -40.28 7.71
CA GLY A 458 24.45 -41.55 7.01
C GLY A 458 23.64 -41.76 5.73
N TYR A 459 22.88 -40.76 5.26
CA TYR A 459 22.15 -40.81 3.98
C TYR A 459 23.05 -40.41 2.81
N SER A 460 24.16 -41.15 2.62
CA SER A 460 25.13 -40.80 1.57
C SER A 460 24.68 -41.11 0.13
N ASN A 461 23.63 -41.93 -0.04
CA ASN A 461 23.15 -42.42 -1.34
C ASN A 461 21.68 -42.04 -1.63
N ILE A 462 21.13 -41.03 -0.94
CA ILE A 462 19.76 -40.60 -1.21
C ILE A 462 19.68 -39.90 -2.57
N SER A 463 18.73 -40.29 -3.42
CA SER A 463 18.54 -39.67 -4.73
C SER A 463 17.93 -38.27 -4.63
N ALA A 464 18.05 -37.47 -5.69
CA ALA A 464 17.40 -36.16 -5.76
C ALA A 464 15.88 -36.26 -5.54
N GLN A 465 15.24 -37.25 -6.17
CA GLN A 465 13.81 -37.50 -6.00
C GLN A 465 13.48 -37.89 -4.55
N GLY A 466 14.33 -38.68 -3.89
CA GLY A 466 14.16 -39.01 -2.48
C GLY A 466 14.24 -37.77 -1.59
N MET A 467 15.21 -36.88 -1.82
CA MET A 467 15.32 -35.62 -1.09
C MET A 467 14.11 -34.71 -1.32
N ALA A 468 13.65 -34.61 -2.57
CA ALA A 468 12.47 -33.85 -2.95
C ALA A 468 11.21 -34.38 -2.24
N GLU A 469 11.00 -35.71 -2.22
CA GLU A 469 9.85 -36.35 -1.56
C GLU A 469 9.90 -36.14 -0.04
N MET A 470 11.07 -36.30 0.58
CA MET A 470 11.25 -36.00 2.02
C MET A 470 10.89 -34.55 2.34
N SER A 471 11.41 -33.59 1.57
CA SER A 471 11.16 -32.16 1.78
C SER A 471 9.69 -31.80 1.55
N LYS A 472 9.06 -32.38 0.52
CA LYS A 472 7.63 -32.25 0.23
C LYS A 472 6.75 -32.70 1.40
N HIS A 473 7.17 -33.71 2.17
CA HIS A 473 6.47 -34.15 3.39
C HIS A 473 6.95 -33.46 4.68
N GLY A 474 7.68 -32.35 4.56
CA GLY A 474 8.08 -31.51 5.69
C GLY A 474 9.34 -31.98 6.43
N VAL A 475 10.02 -33.03 5.95
CA VAL A 475 11.30 -33.44 6.54
C VAL A 475 12.35 -32.37 6.23
N ASN A 476 13.01 -31.89 7.27
CA ASN A 476 14.00 -30.84 7.16
C ASN A 476 15.24 -31.12 8.02
N ALA A 477 16.26 -30.27 7.89
CA ALA A 477 17.54 -30.40 8.59
C ALA A 477 17.37 -30.49 10.12
N GLN A 478 16.43 -29.72 10.69
CA GLN A 478 16.21 -29.64 12.12
C GLN A 478 15.59 -30.94 12.65
N LEU A 479 14.68 -31.56 11.89
CA LEU A 479 14.07 -32.83 12.26
C LEU A 479 15.11 -33.95 12.25
N ILE A 480 15.93 -34.03 11.21
CA ILE A 480 17.02 -35.01 11.12
C ILE A 480 17.98 -34.84 12.31
N HIS A 481 18.37 -33.61 12.60
CA HIS A 481 19.25 -33.30 13.73
C HIS A 481 18.64 -33.71 15.07
N ALA A 482 17.39 -33.32 15.34
CA ALA A 482 16.70 -33.66 16.58
C ALA A 482 16.48 -35.18 16.73
N ALA A 483 16.21 -35.90 15.64
CA ALA A 483 16.12 -37.36 15.64
C ALA A 483 17.47 -38.00 16.03
N ALA A 484 18.57 -37.47 15.50
CA ALA A 484 19.92 -37.92 15.84
C ALA A 484 20.28 -37.62 17.31
N GLU A 485 19.96 -36.44 17.82
CA GLU A 485 20.14 -36.06 19.22
C GLU A 485 19.31 -36.92 20.18
N TYR A 486 18.09 -37.29 19.77
CA TYR A 486 17.26 -38.23 20.51
C TYR A 486 17.88 -39.65 20.56
N GLY A 487 18.80 -39.95 19.65
CA GLY A 487 19.55 -41.21 19.61
C GLY A 487 19.18 -42.13 18.45
N PHE A 488 18.29 -41.69 17.54
CA PHE A 488 17.97 -42.47 16.36
C PHE A 488 19.12 -42.43 15.35
N LYS A 489 19.60 -43.62 14.98
CA LYS A 489 20.66 -43.79 13.99
C LYS A 489 20.12 -44.55 12.79
N LYS A 490 20.46 -44.10 11.58
CA LYS A 490 20.12 -44.76 10.31
C LYS A 490 18.61 -44.96 10.09
N LEU A 491 17.78 -43.94 10.36
CA LEU A 491 16.36 -44.00 10.00
C LEU A 491 16.22 -44.19 8.49
N SER A 492 15.18 -44.84 8.00
CA SER A 492 14.87 -44.80 6.56
C SER A 492 14.28 -43.43 6.18
N ALA A 493 14.30 -43.10 4.89
CA ALA A 493 13.60 -41.92 4.39
C ALA A 493 12.10 -41.99 4.73
N ASP A 494 11.48 -43.17 4.56
CA ASP A 494 10.08 -43.41 4.90
C ASP A 494 9.78 -43.17 6.38
N GLN A 495 10.67 -43.60 7.29
CA GLN A 495 10.51 -43.34 8.72
C GLN A 495 10.53 -41.84 9.04
N LEU A 496 11.45 -41.08 8.43
CA LEU A 496 11.48 -39.62 8.61
C LEU A 496 10.24 -38.94 8.02
N ILE A 497 9.78 -39.42 6.86
CA ILE A 497 8.54 -38.94 6.23
C ILE A 497 7.34 -39.22 7.13
N ASP A 498 7.19 -40.43 7.65
CA ASP A 498 6.11 -40.81 8.56
C ASP A 498 6.15 -39.97 9.84
N MET A 499 7.32 -39.84 10.46
CA MET A 499 7.52 -38.96 11.62
C MET A 499 7.02 -37.54 11.32
N SER A 500 7.50 -36.92 10.25
CA SER A 500 7.10 -35.56 9.87
C SER A 500 5.58 -35.45 9.60
N LYS A 501 5.04 -36.39 8.83
CA LYS A 501 3.62 -36.46 8.46
C LYS A 501 2.69 -36.58 9.68
N TYR A 502 3.13 -37.28 10.72
CA TYR A 502 2.37 -37.43 11.97
C TYR A 502 2.71 -36.40 13.04
N GLY A 503 3.42 -35.31 12.68
CA GLY A 503 3.64 -34.16 13.55
C GLY A 503 4.83 -34.29 14.50
N VAL A 504 5.71 -35.28 14.29
CA VAL A 504 6.97 -35.38 15.02
C VAL A 504 7.88 -34.25 14.58
N SER A 505 8.03 -33.25 15.46
CA SER A 505 8.84 -32.05 15.23
C SER A 505 10.12 -32.06 16.06
N PRO A 506 11.12 -31.20 15.74
CA PRO A 506 12.31 -31.02 16.58
C PRO A 506 11.96 -30.67 18.03
N LYS A 507 10.96 -29.80 18.23
CA LYS A 507 10.45 -29.40 19.55
C LYS A 507 9.84 -30.59 20.29
N TYR A 508 9.12 -31.45 19.58
CA TYR A 508 8.50 -32.65 20.17
C TYR A 508 9.57 -33.61 20.70
N LEU A 509 10.56 -33.98 19.88
CA LEU A 509 11.66 -34.87 20.29
C LEU A 509 12.46 -34.28 21.46
N SER A 510 12.81 -33.00 21.38
CA SER A 510 13.50 -32.29 22.47
C SER A 510 12.67 -32.23 23.76
N GLY A 511 11.34 -32.13 23.63
CA GLY A 511 10.40 -32.19 24.74
C GLY A 511 10.42 -33.55 25.43
N LEU A 512 10.32 -34.64 24.67
CA LEU A 512 10.39 -36.01 25.18
C LEU A 512 11.69 -36.26 25.95
N THR A 513 12.83 -35.85 25.39
CA THR A 513 14.13 -35.99 26.05
C THR A 513 14.19 -35.25 27.38
N ARG A 514 13.65 -34.02 27.45
CA ARG A 514 13.59 -33.21 28.69
C ARG A 514 12.65 -33.81 29.73
N ALA A 515 11.53 -34.38 29.31
CA ALA A 515 10.58 -35.07 30.16
C ALA A 515 11.09 -36.46 30.63
N GLY A 516 12.27 -36.89 30.19
CA GLY A 516 12.90 -38.14 30.63
C GLY A 516 12.54 -39.37 29.79
N PHE A 517 11.72 -39.22 28.75
CA PHE A 517 11.41 -40.28 27.81
C PHE A 517 12.55 -40.38 26.78
N LYS A 518 13.59 -41.15 27.11
CA LYS A 518 14.84 -41.23 26.32
C LYS A 518 15.06 -42.55 25.55
N ASN A 519 14.07 -43.46 25.55
CA ASN A 519 14.22 -44.81 24.98
C ASN A 519 12.97 -45.28 24.21
N LEU A 520 12.21 -44.34 23.63
CA LEU A 520 11.06 -44.69 22.77
C LEU A 520 11.54 -45.03 21.36
N SER A 521 10.95 -46.05 20.75
CA SER A 521 11.20 -46.37 19.34
C SER A 521 10.57 -45.32 18.42
N VAL A 522 10.95 -45.35 17.14
CA VAL A 522 10.40 -44.46 16.10
C VAL A 522 8.89 -44.66 15.97
N GLU A 523 8.46 -45.92 15.93
CA GLU A 523 7.06 -46.32 15.82
C GLU A 523 6.25 -45.81 17.02
N GLN A 524 6.83 -45.92 18.21
CA GLN A 524 6.24 -45.45 19.46
C GLN A 524 6.05 -43.95 19.48
N ILE A 525 7.08 -43.18 19.12
CA ILE A 525 7.00 -41.71 19.02
C ILE A 525 6.00 -41.28 17.95
N THR A 526 6.01 -41.96 16.82
CA THR A 526 5.10 -41.67 15.70
C THR A 526 3.65 -41.96 16.06
N GLU A 527 3.37 -43.08 16.74
CA GLU A 527 2.03 -43.43 17.19
C GLU A 527 1.53 -42.46 18.28
N LEU A 528 2.39 -42.06 19.23
CA LEU A 528 2.06 -41.01 20.20
C LEU A 528 1.67 -39.70 19.50
N ALA A 529 2.51 -39.22 18.57
CA ALA A 529 2.27 -37.99 17.84
C ALA A 529 0.98 -38.04 17.00
N LYS A 530 0.74 -39.17 16.32
CA LYS A 530 -0.48 -39.44 15.54
C LYS A 530 -1.77 -39.37 16.37
N HIS A 531 -1.72 -39.72 17.66
CA HIS A 531 -2.85 -39.59 18.59
C HIS A 531 -2.86 -38.27 19.37
N GLY A 532 -2.06 -37.28 18.97
CA GLY A 532 -2.02 -35.96 19.59
C GLY A 532 -1.40 -35.96 20.99
N VAL A 533 -0.61 -36.97 21.33
CA VAL A 533 0.15 -37.01 22.58
C VAL A 533 1.42 -36.17 22.42
N ASP A 534 1.36 -34.92 22.88
CA ASP A 534 2.50 -34.00 22.91
C ASP A 534 3.36 -34.16 24.19
N PHE A 535 4.50 -33.46 24.23
CA PHE A 535 5.41 -33.54 25.37
C PHE A 535 4.82 -32.92 26.64
N ASP A 536 3.95 -31.90 26.52
CA ASP A 536 3.29 -31.25 27.65
C ASP A 536 2.36 -32.26 28.35
N TYR A 537 1.55 -32.98 27.58
CA TYR A 537 0.69 -34.04 28.09
C TYR A 537 1.51 -35.18 28.73
N MET A 538 2.62 -35.58 28.12
CA MET A 538 3.48 -36.62 28.69
C MET A 538 4.14 -36.20 30.01
N ASP A 539 4.57 -34.94 30.13
CA ASP A 539 5.11 -34.38 31.38
C ASP A 539 4.03 -34.29 32.47
N GLU A 540 2.82 -33.84 32.13
CA GLU A 540 1.67 -33.80 33.03
C GLU A 540 1.31 -35.19 33.56
N ILE A 541 1.14 -36.16 32.68
CA ILE A 541 0.81 -37.54 33.05
C ILE A 541 1.94 -38.16 33.87
N GLY A 542 3.21 -37.88 33.56
CA GLY A 542 4.34 -38.30 34.39
C GLY A 542 4.30 -37.73 35.83
N LYS A 543 3.82 -36.50 35.99
CA LYS A 543 3.63 -35.83 37.29
C LYS A 543 2.36 -36.24 38.03
N SER A 544 1.46 -37.00 37.42
CA SER A 544 0.22 -37.49 38.06
C SER A 544 0.46 -38.52 39.18
N GLY A 545 1.68 -39.06 39.28
CA GLY A 545 2.05 -40.07 40.26
C GLY A 545 1.57 -41.49 39.89
N VAL A 546 1.12 -41.70 38.66
CA VAL A 546 0.90 -43.04 38.09
C VAL A 546 2.21 -43.54 37.51
N LYS A 547 2.69 -44.68 38.01
CA LYS A 547 3.95 -45.30 37.56
C LYS A 547 3.62 -46.43 36.58
N ASN A 548 4.60 -46.76 35.72
CA ASN A 548 4.56 -47.90 34.79
C ASN A 548 3.43 -47.84 33.73
N LEU A 549 3.06 -46.64 33.28
CA LEU A 549 2.16 -46.50 32.14
C LEU A 549 2.83 -46.99 30.87
N SER A 550 2.16 -47.87 30.13
CA SER A 550 2.55 -48.19 28.76
C SER A 550 2.18 -47.03 27.82
N ILE A 551 2.74 -47.04 26.62
CA ILE A 551 2.41 -46.05 25.58
C ILE A 551 0.93 -46.15 25.20
N ASP A 552 0.40 -47.37 25.09
CA ASP A 552 -1.01 -47.62 24.81
C ASP A 552 -1.89 -47.03 25.91
N ASP A 553 -1.47 -47.10 27.17
CA ASP A 553 -2.21 -46.46 28.27
C ASP A 553 -2.20 -44.94 28.13
N ILE A 554 -1.07 -44.33 27.80
CA ILE A 554 -0.96 -42.87 27.60
C ILE A 554 -1.86 -42.43 26.43
N ILE A 555 -1.87 -43.17 25.33
CA ILE A 555 -2.73 -42.90 24.17
C ILE A 555 -4.21 -43.02 24.56
N ARG A 556 -4.59 -44.10 25.25
CA ARG A 556 -5.97 -44.29 25.73
C ARG A 556 -6.42 -43.18 26.67
N LEU A 557 -5.55 -42.75 27.58
CA LEU A 557 -5.82 -41.63 28.47
C LEU A 557 -6.05 -40.34 27.67
N LYS A 558 -5.20 -40.05 26.68
CA LYS A 558 -5.33 -38.86 25.83
C LYS A 558 -6.63 -38.88 25.03
N GLN A 559 -6.95 -40.01 24.41
CA GLN A 559 -8.18 -40.21 23.63
C GLN A 559 -9.44 -40.13 24.50
N ALA A 560 -9.36 -40.59 25.74
CA ALA A 560 -10.45 -40.47 26.72
C ALA A 560 -10.56 -39.06 27.34
N GLY A 561 -9.69 -38.11 26.96
CA GLY A 561 -9.68 -36.75 27.51
C GLY A 561 -9.25 -36.70 28.98
N VAL A 562 -8.50 -37.70 29.45
CA VAL A 562 -8.05 -37.80 30.84
C VAL A 562 -6.77 -37.00 31.03
N ASP A 563 -6.81 -36.00 31.90
CA ASP A 563 -5.66 -35.18 32.29
C ASP A 563 -5.07 -35.61 33.65
N ALA A 564 -3.92 -35.05 34.00
CA ALA A 564 -3.24 -35.36 35.26
C ALA A 564 -4.04 -34.93 36.50
N GLU A 565 -4.84 -33.87 36.41
CA GLU A 565 -5.68 -33.38 37.53
C GLU A 565 -6.83 -34.35 37.82
N TYR A 566 -7.47 -34.88 36.79
CA TYR A 566 -8.47 -35.93 36.91
C TYR A 566 -7.90 -37.16 37.61
N ILE A 567 -6.71 -37.61 37.20
CA ILE A 567 -6.02 -38.74 37.84
C ILE A 567 -5.74 -38.46 39.32
N LYS A 568 -5.20 -37.27 39.66
CA LYS A 568 -4.93 -36.89 41.06
C LYS A 568 -6.20 -36.84 41.91
N ARG A 569 -7.30 -36.30 41.38
CA ARG A 569 -8.59 -36.26 42.08
C ARG A 569 -9.11 -37.66 42.38
N MET A 570 -9.05 -38.57 41.43
CA MET A 570 -9.52 -39.95 41.61
C MET A 570 -8.67 -40.71 42.63
N LYS A 571 -7.36 -40.47 42.68
CA LYS A 571 -6.46 -41.10 43.67
C LYS A 571 -6.59 -40.54 45.09
N LYS A 572 -7.17 -39.34 45.27
CA LYS A 572 -7.40 -38.74 46.60
C LYS A 572 -8.72 -39.19 47.24
N ASN A 573 -9.63 -39.74 46.44
CA ASN A 573 -10.95 -40.22 46.86
C ASN A 573 -11.03 -41.74 47.05
N ASN A 574 -9.91 -42.44 46.85
CA ASN A 574 -9.64 -43.83 47.26
C ASN A 574 -8.55 -43.79 48.34
#